data_AF-X0UXC6-F1
#
_entry.id   AF-X0UXC6-F1
#
_cell.length_a   1.000
_cell.length_b   1.000
_cell.length_c   1.000
_cell.angle_alpha   90.00
_cell.angle_beta   90.00
_cell.angle_gamma   90.00
#
_symmetry.space_group_name_H-M   'P 1'
#
loop_
_entity.id
_entity.type
_entity.pdbx_description
1 polymer ?
#
loop_
_entity_poly.entity_id
_entity_poly.type
_entity_poly.pdbx_seq_one_letter_code
_entity_poly.pdbx_strand_id
1 'polypeptide(L)'
;AAIGQRPEIPPQFDLPLGRGNTIQVDPDTLATKREGIFAGGDAVTGPATVIEAIAAGREAAISIDKYLGGNGEIEETLAPPEGVVSPPEEAEEKRRPLIPALPVEQRLSNFAQVELGLSEELAMEEAKRCLKCDLEEKE
;
A
#
# COMPACT_ATOMS: atom_id res chain seq x y z
N ALA A 1 20.04 5.04 8.64
CA ALA A 1 19.91 3.67 8.13
C ALA A 1 18.44 3.29 8.11
N ALA A 2 17.97 2.60 7.07
CA ALA A 2 16.57 2.18 6.91
C ALA A 2 16.43 0.68 7.25
N ILE A 3 16.62 0.34 8.53
CA ILE A 3 16.68 -1.06 9.00
C ILE A 3 15.34 -1.61 9.49
N GLY A 4 14.24 -0.91 9.19
CA GLY A 4 12.89 -1.24 9.63
C GLY A 4 12.44 -0.46 10.88
N GLN A 5 11.21 -0.73 11.29
CA GLN A 5 10.53 -0.07 12.41
C GLN A 5 9.79 -1.10 13.28
N ARG A 6 9.44 -0.71 14.50
CA ARG A 6 8.62 -1.51 15.41
C ARG A 6 7.69 -0.61 16.24
N PRO A 7 6.50 -1.09 16.64
CA PRO A 7 5.63 -0.33 17.52
C PRO A 7 6.27 -0.12 18.90
N GLU A 8 6.03 1.05 19.50
CA GLU A 8 6.33 1.30 20.90
C GLU A 8 5.01 1.39 21.68
N ILE A 9 4.69 0.32 22.41
CA ILE A 9 3.47 0.21 23.20
C ILE A 9 3.80 0.49 24.68
N PRO A 10 3.26 1.56 25.29
CA PRO A 10 3.51 1.88 26.68
C PRO A 10 3.00 0.78 27.63
N PRO A 11 3.77 0.39 28.67
CA PRO A 11 3.35 -0.65 29.62
C PRO A 11 2.03 -0.32 30.34
N GLN A 12 1.72 0.97 30.55
CA GLN A 12 0.46 1.38 31.19
C GLN A 12 -0.81 1.02 30.42
N PHE A 13 -0.69 0.61 29.15
CA PHE A 13 -1.86 0.17 28.37
C PHE A 13 -2.31 -1.24 28.75
N ASP A 14 -1.45 -2.02 29.42
CA ASP A 14 -1.72 -3.38 29.90
C ASP A 14 -2.27 -4.30 28.79
N LEU A 15 -1.53 -4.34 27.67
CA LEU A 15 -1.87 -5.14 26.51
C LEU A 15 -0.87 -6.30 26.34
N PRO A 16 -1.34 -7.52 26.01
CA PRO A 16 -0.44 -8.62 25.68
C PRO A 16 0.33 -8.31 24.40
N LEU A 17 1.66 -8.44 24.44
CA LEU A 17 2.53 -8.17 23.30
C LEU A 17 3.13 -9.47 22.73
N GLY A 18 3.29 -9.51 21.42
CA GLY A 18 3.88 -10.60 20.67
C GLY A 18 5.31 -10.29 20.21
N ARG A 19 5.73 -11.01 19.17
CA ARG A 19 7.05 -10.80 18.55
C ARG A 19 7.14 -9.38 17.98
N GLY A 20 8.26 -8.71 18.21
CA GLY A 20 8.49 -7.37 17.65
C GLY A 20 7.69 -6.26 18.31
N ASN A 21 7.16 -6.50 19.53
CA ASN A 21 6.37 -5.53 20.30
C ASN A 21 5.00 -5.21 19.68
N THR A 22 4.45 -6.14 18.91
CA THR A 22 3.10 -6.03 18.34
C THR A 22 2.03 -6.42 19.36
N ILE A 23 0.84 -5.84 19.25
CA ILE A 23 -0.30 -6.12 20.11
C ILE A 23 -0.90 -7.46 19.70
N GLN A 24 -1.12 -8.35 20.67
CA GLN A 24 -1.86 -9.59 20.42
C GLN A 24 -3.36 -9.32 20.42
N VAL A 25 -4.02 -9.83 19.39
CA VAL A 25 -5.47 -9.72 19.19
C VAL A 25 -6.04 -11.08 18.83
N ASP A 26 -7.36 -11.20 18.97
CA ASP A 26 -8.13 -12.26 18.34
C ASP A 26 -8.07 -12.11 16.80
N PRO A 27 -7.74 -13.16 16.04
CA PRO A 27 -7.49 -13.06 14.60
C PRO A 27 -8.74 -12.77 13.77
N ASP A 28 -9.94 -13.05 14.29
CA ASP A 28 -11.20 -12.88 13.55
C ASP A 28 -11.88 -11.53 13.88
N THR A 29 -11.68 -11.02 15.09
CA THR A 29 -12.35 -9.80 15.59
C THR A 29 -11.41 -8.62 15.82
N LEU A 30 -10.10 -8.85 15.82
CA LEU A 30 -9.09 -7.86 16.17
C LEU A 30 -9.23 -7.27 17.59
N ALA A 31 -10.02 -7.92 18.44
CA ALA A 31 -10.18 -7.56 19.84
C ALA A 31 -8.92 -7.92 20.63
N THR A 32 -8.48 -7.02 21.50
CA THR A 32 -7.39 -7.32 22.45
C THR A 32 -7.95 -8.06 23.67
N LYS A 33 -7.07 -8.49 24.60
CA LYS A 33 -7.53 -9.02 25.90
C LYS A 33 -8.22 -7.99 26.79
N ARG A 34 -8.04 -6.69 26.51
CA ARG A 34 -8.69 -5.63 27.26
C ARG A 34 -10.04 -5.34 26.63
N GLU A 35 -11.08 -5.43 27.45
CA GLU A 35 -12.46 -5.24 27.01
C GLU A 35 -12.66 -3.87 26.34
N GLY A 36 -13.35 -3.87 25.19
CA GLY A 36 -13.63 -2.67 24.40
C GLY A 36 -12.44 -2.09 23.63
N ILE A 37 -11.27 -2.74 23.65
CA ILE A 37 -10.07 -2.29 22.94
C ILE A 37 -9.75 -3.24 21.78
N PHE A 38 -9.59 -2.66 20.59
CA PHE A 38 -9.27 -3.34 19.33
C PHE A 38 -7.98 -2.75 18.75
N ALA A 39 -7.26 -3.52 17.94
CA ALA A 39 -6.03 -3.06 17.29
C ALA A 39 -5.88 -3.69 15.89
N GLY A 40 -5.29 -2.95 14.94
CA GLY A 40 -5.05 -3.42 13.57
C GLY A 40 -3.83 -2.77 12.93
N GLY A 41 -3.50 -3.23 11.71
CA GLY A 41 -2.34 -2.75 10.94
C GLY A 41 -1.00 -3.12 11.56
N ASP A 42 0.04 -2.32 11.28
CA ASP A 42 1.43 -2.56 11.72
C ASP A 42 1.59 -2.76 13.24
N ALA A 43 0.67 -2.21 14.05
CA ALA A 43 0.66 -2.42 15.49
C ALA A 43 0.41 -3.88 15.89
N VAL A 44 -0.23 -4.68 15.02
CA VAL A 44 -0.56 -6.09 15.22
C VAL A 44 0.33 -7.00 14.37
N THR A 45 0.47 -6.69 13.08
CA THR A 45 1.19 -7.54 12.12
C THR A 45 2.69 -7.26 12.06
N GLY A 46 3.13 -6.08 12.51
CA GLY A 46 4.40 -5.49 12.10
C GLY A 46 4.32 -4.93 10.68
N PRO A 47 5.45 -4.42 10.13
CA PRO A 47 5.47 -3.75 8.84
C PRO A 47 4.81 -4.56 7.72
N ALA A 48 3.72 -4.04 7.20
CA ALA A 48 2.91 -4.66 6.15
C ALA A 48 2.65 -3.66 5.00
N THR A 49 1.69 -3.97 4.13
CA THR A 49 1.23 -3.05 3.09
C THR A 49 0.14 -2.11 3.62
N VAL A 50 -0.01 -0.95 2.97
CA VAL A 50 -1.07 0.01 3.29
C VAL A 50 -2.46 -0.61 3.15
N ILE A 51 -2.67 -1.47 2.14
CA ILE A 51 -3.96 -2.11 1.90
C ILE A 51 -4.33 -3.10 3.01
N GLU A 52 -3.35 -3.81 3.59
CA GLU A 52 -3.57 -4.68 4.75
C GLU A 52 -3.96 -3.88 5.99
N ALA A 53 -3.34 -2.73 6.23
CA ALA A 53 -3.73 -1.85 7.33
C ALA A 53 -5.16 -1.29 7.16
N ILE A 54 -5.56 -0.96 5.93
CA ILE A 54 -6.93 -0.53 5.61
C ILE A 54 -7.91 -1.68 5.85
N ALA A 55 -7.59 -2.90 5.39
CA ALA A 55 -8.42 -4.09 5.60
C ALA A 55 -8.63 -4.37 7.10
N ALA A 56 -7.55 -4.36 7.89
CA ALA A 56 -7.61 -4.53 9.34
C ALA A 56 -8.46 -3.42 10.02
N GLY A 57 -8.38 -2.18 9.53
CA GLY A 57 -9.23 -1.09 10.01
C GLY A 57 -10.73 -1.36 9.80
N ARG A 58 -11.10 -1.93 8.64
CA ARG A 58 -12.50 -2.31 8.34
C ARG A 58 -12.97 -3.47 9.21
N GLU A 59 -12.15 -4.51 9.38
CA GLU A 59 -12.45 -5.64 10.25
C GLU A 59 -12.62 -5.21 11.72
N ALA A 60 -11.76 -4.33 12.21
CA ALA A 60 -11.88 -3.75 13.54
C ALA A 60 -13.17 -2.92 13.67
N ALA A 61 -13.52 -2.12 12.67
CA ALA A 61 -14.76 -1.34 12.68
C ALA A 61 -16.03 -2.23 12.72
N ILE A 62 -16.05 -3.32 11.94
CA ILE A 62 -17.14 -4.33 11.97
C ILE A 62 -17.27 -4.91 13.38
N SER A 63 -16.15 -5.25 14.01
CA SER A 63 -16.12 -5.87 15.34
C SER A 63 -16.50 -4.89 16.45
N ILE A 64 -16.07 -3.64 16.35
CA ILE A 64 -16.45 -2.56 17.26
C ILE A 64 -17.96 -2.30 17.16
N ASP A 65 -18.53 -2.22 15.95
CA ASP A 65 -19.97 -2.01 15.78
C ASP A 65 -20.79 -3.13 16.44
N LYS A 66 -20.42 -4.39 16.18
CA LYS A 66 -21.04 -5.56 16.84
C LYS A 66 -20.89 -5.52 18.36
N TYR A 67 -19.72 -5.12 18.87
CA TYR A 67 -19.47 -4.98 20.31
C TYR A 67 -20.38 -3.92 20.95
N LEU A 68 -20.66 -2.83 20.23
CA LEU A 68 -21.57 -1.76 20.67
C LEU A 68 -23.05 -2.09 20.43
N GLY A 69 -23.38 -3.29 19.92
CA GLY A 69 -24.75 -3.77 19.71
C GLY A 69 -25.31 -3.53 18.30
N GLY A 70 -24.49 -3.11 17.35
CA GLY A 70 -24.83 -3.02 15.94
C GLY A 70 -24.79 -4.37 15.21
N ASN A 71 -24.97 -4.35 13.89
CA ASN A 71 -25.01 -5.54 13.02
C ASN A 71 -23.69 -5.81 12.27
N GLY A 72 -22.72 -4.90 12.36
CA GLY A 72 -21.44 -4.96 11.67
C GLY A 72 -21.50 -4.52 10.20
N GLU A 73 -22.56 -3.81 9.78
CA GLU A 73 -22.67 -3.27 8.43
C GLU A 73 -21.99 -1.89 8.37
N ILE A 74 -20.80 -1.85 7.76
CA ILE A 74 -20.00 -0.62 7.60
C ILE A 74 -19.84 -0.19 6.14
N GLU A 75 -20.56 -0.84 5.23
CA GLU A 75 -20.45 -0.56 3.79
C GLU A 75 -21.05 0.80 3.46
N GLU A 76 -20.28 1.62 2.75
CA GLU A 76 -20.72 2.94 2.29
C GLU A 76 -20.24 3.18 0.85
N THR A 77 -21.13 3.70 0.01
CA THR A 77 -20.77 4.13 -1.34
C THR A 77 -20.17 5.53 -1.27
N LEU A 78 -18.84 5.63 -1.13
CA LEU A 78 -18.13 6.90 -1.00
C LEU A 78 -18.05 7.70 -2.31
N ALA A 79 -18.08 7.02 -3.45
CA ALA A 79 -18.04 7.62 -4.76
C ALA A 79 -18.86 6.80 -5.76
N PRO A 80 -19.44 7.42 -6.78
CA PRO A 80 -19.99 6.67 -7.91
C PRO A 80 -18.88 5.85 -8.56
N PRO A 81 -19.21 4.69 -9.16
CA PRO A 81 -18.23 3.91 -9.90
C PRO A 81 -17.62 4.78 -11.00
N GLU A 82 -16.30 4.70 -11.16
CA GLU A 82 -15.62 5.31 -12.29
C GLU A 82 -16.23 4.76 -13.58
N GLY A 83 -16.51 5.65 -14.54
CA GLY A 83 -17.08 5.25 -15.82
C GLY A 83 -16.16 4.28 -16.54
N VAL A 84 -16.73 3.34 -17.28
CA VAL A 84 -15.95 2.42 -18.13
C VAL A 84 -15.23 3.25 -19.18
N VAL A 85 -13.89 3.25 -19.14
CA VAL A 85 -13.09 3.98 -20.12
C VAL A 85 -12.64 3.02 -21.21
N SER A 86 -13.24 3.13 -22.40
CA SER A 86 -12.85 2.32 -23.56
C SER A 86 -11.40 2.59 -24.00
N PRO A 87 -10.77 1.62 -24.68
CA PRO A 87 -9.49 1.86 -25.33
C PRO A 87 -9.69 2.90 -26.44
N PRO A 88 -8.72 3.80 -26.68
CA PRO A 88 -8.72 4.60 -27.90
C PRO A 88 -8.64 3.66 -29.13
N GLU A 89 -9.40 3.97 -30.19
CA GLU A 89 -9.47 3.14 -31.41
C GLU A 89 -8.10 2.95 -32.10
N GLU A 90 -7.18 3.90 -31.91
CA GLU A 90 -5.83 3.87 -32.48
C GLU A 90 -4.80 4.16 -31.38
N ALA A 91 -4.35 3.12 -30.69
CA ALA A 91 -3.16 3.18 -29.84
C ALA A 91 -1.97 2.62 -30.62
N GLU A 92 -1.06 3.48 -31.07
CA GLU A 92 0.26 3.00 -31.51
C GLU A 92 1.01 2.42 -30.32
N GLU A 93 1.35 1.14 -30.41
CA GLU A 93 2.22 0.49 -29.44
C GLU A 93 3.64 1.07 -29.56
N LYS A 94 4.08 1.77 -28.52
CA LYS A 94 5.40 2.40 -28.45
C LYS A 94 6.26 1.71 -27.41
N ARG A 95 7.54 1.52 -27.71
CA ARG A 95 8.50 0.98 -26.75
C ARG A 95 8.74 2.01 -25.64
N ARG A 96 8.89 1.52 -24.41
CA ARG A 96 9.28 2.34 -23.26
C ARG A 96 10.65 2.98 -23.54
N PRO A 97 10.79 4.33 -23.46
CA PRO A 97 12.08 4.99 -23.50
C PRO A 97 12.98 4.51 -22.35
N LEU A 98 14.25 4.27 -22.66
CA LEU A 98 15.23 3.84 -21.66
C LEU A 98 15.67 5.05 -20.82
N ILE A 99 15.71 4.88 -19.50
CA ILE A 99 16.30 5.88 -18.61
C ILE A 99 17.81 5.88 -18.83
N PRO A 100 18.41 7.01 -19.26
CA PRO A 100 19.86 7.14 -19.35
C PRO A 100 20.50 6.84 -18.00
N ALA A 101 21.52 5.99 -18.03
CA ALA A 101 22.23 5.61 -16.82
C ALA A 101 23.71 5.96 -16.93
N LEU A 102 24.33 6.30 -15.80
CA LEU A 102 25.75 6.58 -15.73
C LEU A 102 26.57 5.39 -16.25
N PRO A 103 27.67 5.56 -17.00
CA PRO A 103 28.51 4.44 -17.44
C PRO A 103 29.04 3.62 -16.27
N VAL A 104 29.12 2.28 -16.43
CA VAL A 104 29.47 1.35 -15.34
C VAL A 104 30.81 1.69 -14.71
N GLU A 105 31.78 2.11 -15.52
CA GLU A 105 33.13 2.46 -15.09
C GLU A 105 33.11 3.62 -14.07
N GLN A 106 32.17 4.54 -14.22
CA GLN A 106 32.00 5.69 -13.31
C GLN A 106 31.19 5.34 -12.07
N ARG A 107 30.31 4.32 -12.12
CA ARG A 107 29.53 3.86 -10.97
C ARG A 107 30.41 3.24 -9.88
N LEU A 108 31.56 2.70 -10.26
CA LEU A 108 32.45 1.96 -9.34
C LEU A 108 33.20 2.86 -8.35
N SER A 109 33.35 4.15 -8.67
CA SER A 109 34.28 5.04 -7.96
C SER A 109 33.61 6.21 -7.25
N ASN A 110 32.27 6.29 -7.22
CA ASN A 110 31.55 7.39 -6.57
C ASN A 110 30.13 7.00 -6.15
N PHE A 111 29.44 7.94 -5.50
CA PHE A 111 28.02 7.83 -5.12
C PHE A 111 27.13 8.74 -5.98
N ALA A 112 27.54 9.04 -7.22
CA ALA A 112 26.75 9.86 -8.12
C ALA A 112 25.46 9.12 -8.52
N GLN A 113 24.42 9.89 -8.85
CA GLN A 113 23.15 9.35 -9.29
C GLN A 113 23.34 8.46 -10.53
N VAL A 114 22.86 7.21 -10.44
CA VAL A 114 23.01 6.23 -11.53
C VAL A 114 21.95 6.45 -12.61
N GLU A 115 20.69 6.65 -12.22
CA GLU A 115 19.59 6.94 -13.12
C GLU A 115 19.49 8.45 -13.34
N LEU A 116 19.88 8.92 -14.52
CA LEU A 116 20.03 10.36 -14.80
C LEU A 116 18.71 11.07 -15.11
N GLY A 117 17.59 10.35 -15.08
CA GLY A 117 16.27 10.87 -15.47
C GLY A 117 16.10 10.96 -16.99
N LEU A 118 14.85 11.16 -17.44
CA LEU A 118 14.53 11.37 -18.85
C LEU A 118 14.82 12.83 -19.24
N SER A 119 15.28 13.05 -20.47
CA SER A 119 15.25 14.40 -21.05
C SER A 119 13.81 14.85 -21.26
N GLU A 120 13.59 16.15 -21.51
CA GLU A 120 12.27 16.67 -21.81
C GLU A 120 11.63 15.93 -22.99
N GLU A 121 12.39 15.62 -24.04
CA GLU A 121 11.88 14.88 -25.20
C GLU A 121 11.46 13.46 -24.84
N LEU A 122 12.30 12.72 -24.11
CA LEU A 122 12.01 11.34 -23.71
C LEU A 122 10.87 11.29 -22.68
N ALA A 123 10.75 12.28 -21.81
CA ALA A 123 9.65 12.39 -20.86
C ALA A 123 8.32 12.65 -21.59
N MET A 124 8.33 13.52 -22.61
CA MET A 124 7.17 13.75 -23.46
C MET A 124 6.79 12.53 -24.30
N GLU A 125 7.79 11.75 -24.76
CA GLU A 125 7.57 10.48 -25.44
C GLU A 125 6.92 9.44 -24.50
N GLU A 126 7.45 9.29 -23.28
CA GLU A 126 6.89 8.37 -22.27
C GLU A 126 5.49 8.78 -21.83
N ALA A 127 5.22 10.08 -21.66
CA ALA A 127 3.88 10.58 -21.28
C ALA A 127 2.85 10.37 -22.40
N LYS A 128 3.28 10.34 -23.66
CA LYS A 128 2.43 10.04 -24.83
C LYS A 128 2.28 8.54 -25.06
N ARG A 129 3.06 7.69 -24.39
CA ARG A 129 2.89 6.24 -24.44
C ARG A 129 1.64 5.90 -23.64
N CYS A 130 0.69 5.23 -24.29
CA CYS A 130 -0.53 4.78 -23.63
C CYS A 130 -0.18 3.91 -22.40
N LEU A 131 -0.76 4.22 -21.25
CA LEU A 131 -0.57 3.48 -19.99
C LEU A 131 -1.65 2.44 -19.74
N LYS A 132 -2.61 2.28 -20.66
CA LYS A 132 -3.77 1.40 -20.46
C LYS A 132 -3.46 -0.07 -20.74
N CYS A 133 -2.46 -0.63 -20.05
CA CYS A 133 -2.16 -2.05 -20.10
C CYS A 133 -3.29 -2.92 -19.54
N ASP A 134 -4.20 -2.33 -18.77
CA ASP A 134 -5.46 -2.93 -18.29
C ASP A 134 -6.48 -3.19 -19.41
N LEU A 135 -6.28 -2.59 -20.59
CA LEU A 135 -7.10 -2.77 -21.77
C LEU A 135 -6.45 -3.64 -22.85
N GLU A 136 -5.26 -4.19 -22.58
CA GLU A 136 -4.61 -5.14 -23.50
C GLU A 136 -5.41 -6.46 -23.54
N GLU A 137 -5.86 -6.83 -24.73
CA GLU A 137 -6.42 -8.16 -24.96
C GLU A 137 -5.29 -9.20 -24.79
N LYS A 138 -5.47 -10.13 -23.85
CA LYS A 138 -4.55 -11.26 -23.71
C LYS A 138 -4.76 -12.19 -24.90
N GLU A 139 -3.80 -12.23 -25.83
CA GLU A 139 -3.68 -13.28 -26.85
C GLU A 139 -3.47 -14.67 -26.23
#